data_AF-A0AAD9FUD4-F1
#
_entry.id   AF-A0AAD9FUD4-F1
#
_cell.length_a   1.000
_cell.length_b   1.000
_cell.length_c   1.000
_cell.angle_alpha   90.00
_cell.angle_beta   90.00
_cell.angle_gamma   90.00
#
_symmetry.space_group_name_H-M   'P 1'
#
loop_
_entity.id
_entity.type
_entity.pdbx_description
1 polymer ?
#
loop_
_entity_poly.entity_id
_entity_poly.type
_entity_poly.pdbx_seq_one_letter_code
_entity_poly.pdbx_strand_id
1 'polypeptide(L)'
;MAGEEGTIRAQAKRAKAENRNGKEESVPKDGRERMDREIVKAVLASPLVTPWPNIPSHLQKGVLSALPKLVPQDIADYHVSRARCHQKEKKHKRKLLKPTQGQDGNGGSVGDAESHAESSQALPARPVPPSHLAYVVLGINETIKELERNIDSLKLRLTMIADALNATHTSTMPTSGLLPTAPRSPSPDIAEAAPLGWIVVPLLSISPRSLVSPIPQYCATYNSLVYQWSQLGKTVRTRLKQDKWGVLGYEREEIRMVPLGDVEADMAKIAGLRRLACIGIRASHPDSKMLHDLLPKSILHPPRHNITLPFPTSGLKVYTGERNEDKTDDPPAKKAKTSSLPIPNVHYAPLAVKGITTTVPTDGNAKKQKRLAEVKKRRLEVKEKKKDERRKEFLKGIKGDKPKVPRHGPKKGTKKA
;
A
#
# COMPACT_ATOMS: atom_id res chain seq x y z
N MET A 1 23.32 -28.41 17.56
CA MET A 1 22.08 -28.54 18.35
C MET A 1 20.93 -28.73 17.39
N ALA A 2 20.42 -29.96 17.27
CA ALA A 2 19.33 -30.31 16.36
C ALA A 2 17.99 -29.93 17.01
N GLY A 3 17.22 -29.06 16.36
CA GLY A 3 15.88 -28.68 16.79
C GLY A 3 14.84 -29.65 16.25
N GLU A 4 14.03 -30.22 17.14
CA GLU A 4 12.94 -31.12 16.80
C GLU A 4 11.84 -30.40 16.02
N GLU A 5 11.68 -30.73 14.74
CA GLU A 5 10.54 -30.33 13.92
C GLU A 5 9.30 -31.16 14.30
N GLY A 6 8.56 -30.67 15.29
CA GLY A 6 7.28 -31.25 15.70
C GLY A 6 6.23 -31.17 14.59
N THR A 7 5.92 -32.30 13.98
CA THR A 7 4.88 -32.46 12.95
C THR A 7 3.50 -32.04 13.48
N ILE A 8 2.62 -31.52 12.62
CA ILE A 8 1.26 -31.06 12.97
C ILE A 8 0.45 -32.10 13.78
N ARG A 9 0.68 -33.40 13.55
CA ARG A 9 0.08 -34.50 14.33
C ARG A 9 0.53 -34.52 15.80
N ALA A 10 1.79 -34.17 16.10
CA ALA A 10 2.32 -34.15 17.45
C ALA A 10 1.77 -32.97 18.26
N GLN A 11 1.64 -31.79 17.62
CA GLN A 11 1.00 -30.62 18.24
C GLN A 11 -0.49 -30.85 18.52
N ALA A 12 -1.22 -31.49 17.61
CA ALA A 12 -2.63 -31.84 17.82
C ALA A 12 -2.85 -32.87 18.95
N LYS A 13 -1.89 -33.78 19.19
CA LYS A 13 -1.94 -34.71 20.33
C LYS A 13 -1.65 -34.02 21.66
N ARG A 14 -0.68 -33.09 21.71
CA ARG A 14 -0.38 -32.32 22.94
C ARG A 14 -1.54 -31.42 23.38
N ALA A 15 -2.16 -30.69 22.44
CA ALA A 15 -3.33 -29.86 22.74
C ALA A 15 -4.55 -30.66 23.24
N LYS A 16 -4.65 -31.95 22.89
CA LYS A 16 -5.73 -32.84 23.34
C LYS A 16 -5.45 -33.44 24.72
N ALA A 17 -4.20 -33.48 25.17
CA ALA A 17 -3.81 -33.99 26.48
C ALA A 17 -3.95 -32.93 27.58
N GLU A 18 -3.60 -31.66 27.31
CA GLU A 18 -3.73 -30.57 28.29
C GLU A 18 -5.19 -30.26 28.64
N ASN A 19 -6.13 -30.46 27.71
CA ASN A 19 -7.55 -30.23 27.94
C ASN A 19 -8.26 -31.32 28.77
N ARG A 20 -7.57 -32.40 29.16
CA ARG A 20 -8.14 -33.48 29.98
C ARG A 20 -7.83 -33.38 31.47
N ASN A 21 -6.80 -32.63 31.88
CA ASN A 21 -6.36 -32.58 33.28
C ASN A 21 -6.78 -31.34 34.08
N GLY A 22 -7.54 -30.41 33.49
CA GLY A 22 -8.00 -29.19 34.17
C GLY A 22 -9.50 -29.16 34.48
N LYS A 23 -10.07 -30.25 35.01
CA LYS A 23 -11.51 -30.34 35.32
C LYS A 23 -11.73 -30.52 36.82
N GLU A 24 -11.57 -29.43 37.57
CA GLU A 24 -12.26 -29.23 38.84
C GLU A 24 -13.17 -28.00 38.73
N GLU A 25 -14.46 -28.29 38.79
CA GLU A 25 -15.56 -27.49 39.33
C GLU A 25 -15.49 -25.96 39.25
N SER A 26 -15.97 -25.44 38.11
CA SER A 26 -16.84 -24.27 38.13
C SER A 26 -18.09 -24.56 37.32
N VAL A 27 -19.22 -24.68 38.00
CA VAL A 27 -20.55 -24.84 37.40
C VAL A 27 -20.82 -23.67 36.44
N PRO A 28 -20.97 -23.88 35.12
CA PRO A 28 -21.32 -22.81 34.21
C PRO A 28 -22.82 -22.53 34.32
N LYS A 29 -23.18 -21.58 35.19
CA LYS A 29 -24.48 -20.90 35.15
C LYS A 29 -24.51 -19.95 33.94
N ASP A 30 -24.69 -20.51 32.76
CA ASP A 30 -25.40 -19.90 31.63
C ASP A 30 -25.38 -20.88 30.46
N GLY A 31 -26.56 -21.41 30.09
CA GLY A 31 -26.79 -22.33 28.97
C GLY A 31 -26.56 -21.73 27.57
N ARG A 32 -25.48 -20.96 27.41
CA ARG A 32 -24.94 -20.45 26.14
C ARG A 32 -23.85 -21.38 25.57
N GLU A 33 -23.75 -22.62 26.04
CA GLU A 33 -22.74 -23.56 25.60
C GLU A 33 -22.96 -23.99 24.13
N ARG A 34 -22.25 -23.28 23.25
CA ARG A 34 -21.66 -23.71 21.97
C ARG A 34 -22.62 -24.40 20.99
N MET A 35 -23.66 -23.69 20.55
CA MET A 35 -24.41 -24.07 19.35
C MET A 35 -23.63 -23.87 18.04
N ASP A 36 -22.44 -23.28 18.08
CA ASP A 36 -21.56 -23.14 16.93
C ASP A 36 -20.29 -23.99 17.16
N ARG A 37 -19.97 -24.88 16.21
CA ARG A 37 -18.71 -25.63 16.18
C ARG A 37 -17.65 -24.76 15.52
N GLU A 38 -16.49 -24.62 16.15
CA GLU A 38 -15.32 -24.01 15.51
C GLU A 38 -14.70 -25.01 14.53
N ILE A 39 -14.56 -24.59 13.27
CA ILE A 39 -13.93 -25.36 12.20
C ILE A 39 -12.75 -24.55 11.68
N VAL A 40 -11.56 -25.16 11.71
CA VAL A 40 -10.36 -24.59 11.09
C VAL A 40 -10.36 -24.94 9.60
N LYS A 41 -10.39 -23.92 8.74
CA LYS A 41 -10.26 -24.07 7.29
C LYS A 41 -8.83 -23.76 6.89
N ALA A 42 -8.20 -24.65 6.13
CA ALA A 42 -6.91 -24.39 5.51
C ALA A 42 -7.10 -23.36 4.38
N VAL A 43 -6.31 -22.28 4.41
CA VAL A 43 -6.28 -21.25 3.40
C VAL A 43 -4.84 -21.07 2.96
N LEU A 44 -4.61 -21.14 1.65
CA LEU A 44 -3.29 -20.89 1.08
C LEU A 44 -2.96 -19.40 1.28
N ALA A 45 -1.93 -19.11 2.05
CA ALA A 45 -1.40 -17.76 2.14
C ALA A 45 -0.47 -17.52 0.96
N SER A 46 -0.64 -16.39 0.28
CA SER A 46 0.26 -16.02 -0.80
C SER A 46 1.69 -15.87 -0.25
N PRO A 47 2.65 -16.72 -0.69
CA PRO A 47 4.03 -16.66 -0.22
C PRO A 47 4.77 -15.41 -0.74
N LEU A 48 4.16 -14.70 -1.68
CA LEU A 48 4.66 -13.50 -2.34
C LEU A 48 4.38 -12.22 -1.54
N VAL A 49 3.64 -12.30 -0.44
CA VAL A 49 3.35 -11.13 0.40
C VAL A 49 4.58 -10.79 1.23
N THR A 50 5.15 -9.63 0.93
CA THR A 50 6.25 -9.09 1.75
C THR A 50 5.72 -8.65 3.11
N PRO A 51 6.22 -9.20 4.23
CA PRO A 51 5.79 -8.77 5.56
C PRO A 51 6.31 -7.35 5.87
N TRP A 52 5.58 -6.63 6.72
CA TRP A 52 6.09 -5.39 7.31
C TRP A 52 7.24 -5.72 8.26
N PRO A 53 8.34 -4.93 8.27
CA PRO A 53 9.40 -5.12 9.23
C PRO A 53 8.88 -4.79 10.63
N ASN A 54 9.37 -5.50 11.64
CA ASN A 54 8.99 -5.26 13.02
C ASN A 54 10.07 -4.41 13.69
N ILE A 55 9.70 -3.22 14.19
CA ILE A 55 10.63 -2.30 14.85
C ILE A 55 10.22 -2.14 16.30
N PRO A 56 11.14 -2.36 17.27
CA PRO A 56 10.90 -2.07 18.68
C PRO A 56 10.42 -0.64 18.94
N SER A 57 9.51 -0.47 19.91
CA SER A 57 8.89 0.84 20.20
C SER A 57 9.90 1.94 20.54
N HIS A 58 11.00 1.63 21.24
CA HIS A 58 12.03 2.63 21.58
C HIS A 58 12.71 3.21 20.33
N LEU A 59 12.96 2.38 19.30
CA LEU A 59 13.50 2.84 18.02
C LEU A 59 12.49 3.64 17.22
N GLN A 60 11.20 3.28 17.27
CA GLN A 60 10.15 4.09 16.65
C GLN A 60 10.12 5.51 17.26
N LYS A 61 10.26 5.64 18.58
CA LYS A 61 10.40 6.94 19.26
C LYS A 61 11.67 7.68 18.85
N GLY A 62 12.79 6.96 18.72
CA GLY A 62 14.05 7.52 18.21
C GLY A 62 13.91 8.12 16.81
N VAL A 63 13.29 7.38 15.88
CA VAL A 63 13.00 7.90 14.53
C VAL A 63 12.07 9.10 14.58
N LEU A 64 10.99 9.04 15.38
CA LEU A 64 10.06 10.17 15.52
C LEU A 64 10.78 11.42 16.04
N SER A 65 11.74 11.28 16.96
CA SER A 65 12.56 12.40 17.45
C SER A 65 13.56 12.93 16.40
N ALA A 66 13.95 12.10 15.44
CA ALA A 66 14.84 12.47 14.33
C ALA A 66 14.08 13.17 13.19
N LEU A 67 12.78 12.92 13.02
CA LEU A 67 11.98 13.45 11.92
C LEU A 67 12.02 14.99 11.78
N PRO A 68 11.98 15.81 12.85
CA PRO A 68 12.10 17.27 12.72
C PRO A 68 13.43 17.74 12.14
N LYS A 69 14.51 16.94 12.26
CA LYS A 69 15.80 17.23 11.62
C LYS A 69 15.77 16.89 10.13
N LEU A 70 15.12 15.78 9.78
CA LEU A 70 14.97 15.30 8.39
C LEU A 70 13.94 16.10 7.59
N VAL A 71 12.95 16.68 8.26
CA VAL A 71 11.91 17.52 7.66
C VAL A 71 11.93 18.85 8.41
N PRO A 72 12.79 19.80 7.96
CA PRO A 72 12.89 21.11 8.59
C PRO A 72 11.56 21.87 8.56
N GLN A 73 11.37 22.75 9.54
CA GLN A 73 10.15 23.56 9.71
C GLN A 73 9.80 24.38 8.46
N ASP A 74 10.80 24.77 7.66
CA ASP A 74 10.62 25.49 6.39
C ASP A 74 9.69 24.77 5.41
N ILE A 75 9.70 23.43 5.42
CA ILE A 75 8.81 22.61 4.57
C ILE A 75 7.36 22.76 5.04
N ALA A 76 7.14 22.75 6.35
CA ALA A 76 5.82 22.96 6.92
C ALA A 76 5.28 24.35 6.59
N ASP A 77 6.11 25.37 6.77
CA ASP A 77 5.75 26.76 6.51
C ASP A 77 5.45 26.99 5.02
N TYR A 78 6.22 26.35 4.14
CA TYR A 78 5.95 26.31 2.69
C TYR A 78 4.58 25.70 2.38
N HIS A 79 4.25 24.54 2.96
CA HIS A 79 2.96 23.88 2.71
C HIS A 79 1.77 24.69 3.22
N VAL A 80 1.88 25.29 4.41
CA VAL A 80 0.87 26.19 4.96
C VAL A 80 0.69 27.43 4.09
N SER A 81 1.79 28.06 3.67
CA SER A 81 1.77 29.24 2.80
C SER A 81 1.18 28.92 1.43
N ARG A 82 1.58 27.80 0.82
CA ARG A 82 1.03 27.31 -0.45
C ARG A 82 -0.46 27.03 -0.34
N ALA A 83 -0.92 26.41 0.74
CA ALA A 83 -2.33 26.14 0.96
C ALA A 83 -3.15 27.44 1.11
N ARG A 84 -2.62 28.43 1.84
CA ARG A 84 -3.24 29.77 1.98
C ARG A 84 -3.33 30.49 0.63
N CYS A 85 -2.26 30.49 -0.17
CA CYS A 85 -2.27 31.10 -1.50
C CYS A 85 -3.29 30.42 -2.43
N HIS A 86 -3.35 29.09 -2.45
CA HIS A 86 -4.32 28.35 -3.25
C HIS A 86 -5.78 28.62 -2.83
N GLN A 87 -6.05 28.77 -1.53
CA GLN A 87 -7.38 29.14 -1.05
C GLN A 87 -7.76 30.57 -1.48
N LYS A 88 -6.83 31.52 -1.42
CA LYS A 88 -7.04 32.90 -1.90
C LYS A 88 -7.30 32.93 -3.40
N GLU A 89 -6.50 32.22 -4.19
CA GLU A 89 -6.66 32.10 -5.65
C GLU A 89 -8.03 31.49 -6.02
N LYS A 90 -8.46 30.43 -5.31
CA LYS A 90 -9.78 29.84 -5.51
C LYS A 90 -10.93 30.79 -5.16
N LYS A 91 -10.79 31.59 -4.10
CA LYS A 91 -11.77 32.61 -3.73
C LYS A 91 -11.84 33.72 -4.79
N HIS A 92 -10.69 34.18 -5.29
CA HIS A 92 -10.62 35.19 -6.35
C HIS A 92 -11.28 34.69 -7.64
N LYS A 93 -10.95 33.46 -8.09
CA LYS A 93 -11.56 32.84 -9.27
C LYS A 93 -13.08 32.69 -9.14
N ARG A 94 -13.60 32.38 -7.94
CA ARG A 94 -15.04 32.31 -7.66
C ARG A 94 -15.74 33.67 -7.72
N LYS A 95 -15.05 34.77 -7.37
CA LYS A 95 -15.61 36.12 -7.50
C LYS A 95 -15.71 36.54 -8.97
N LEU A 96 -14.65 36.29 -9.76
CA LEU A 96 -14.63 36.58 -11.19
C LEU A 96 -15.67 35.78 -11.99
N LEU A 97 -15.89 34.51 -11.61
CA LEU A 97 -16.84 33.64 -12.31
C LEU A 97 -18.29 33.80 -11.84
N LYS A 98 -18.58 34.64 -10.83
CA LYS A 98 -19.96 34.87 -10.41
C LYS A 98 -20.56 35.80 -11.47
N PRO A 99 -21.36 35.29 -12.43
CA PRO A 99 -21.95 36.17 -13.41
C PRO A 99 -22.88 37.11 -12.66
N THR A 100 -22.93 38.37 -13.08
CA THR A 100 -23.91 39.38 -12.67
C THR A 100 -25.30 38.95 -13.15
N GLN A 101 -25.77 37.80 -12.69
CA GLN A 101 -27.03 37.18 -13.08
C GLN A 101 -28.10 37.78 -12.18
N GLY A 102 -28.61 38.95 -12.56
CA GLY A 102 -29.68 39.61 -11.83
C GLY A 102 -29.88 41.10 -12.09
N GLN A 103 -29.47 41.65 -13.24
CA GLN A 103 -29.80 43.03 -13.61
C GLN A 103 -30.68 43.11 -14.87
N ASP A 104 -31.54 42.12 -15.08
CA ASP A 104 -32.67 42.21 -16.01
C ASP A 104 -33.96 42.09 -15.19
N GLY A 105 -34.43 43.21 -14.63
CA GLY A 105 -35.66 43.17 -13.84
C GLY A 105 -35.96 44.43 -13.04
N ASN A 106 -36.39 45.47 -13.76
CA ASN A 106 -37.29 46.53 -13.28
C ASN A 106 -36.68 47.72 -12.52
N GLY A 107 -36.30 48.75 -13.31
CA GLY A 107 -36.88 50.08 -13.20
C GLY A 107 -36.60 50.91 -11.94
N GLY A 108 -35.63 51.82 -12.06
CA GLY A 108 -35.72 53.15 -11.47
C GLY A 108 -34.97 53.38 -10.15
N SER A 109 -33.75 53.91 -10.26
CA SER A 109 -33.32 55.03 -9.42
C SER A 109 -32.01 55.59 -9.98
N VAL A 110 -32.08 56.84 -10.44
CA VAL A 110 -30.93 57.68 -10.80
C VAL A 110 -30.33 58.17 -9.49
N GLY A 111 -29.08 57.83 -9.22
CA GLY A 111 -28.34 58.30 -8.05
C GLY A 111 -26.86 58.10 -8.28
N ASP A 112 -26.19 59.19 -8.63
CA ASP A 112 -24.74 59.32 -8.76
C ASP A 112 -24.01 58.79 -7.52
N ALA A 113 -23.06 57.87 -7.73
CA ALA A 113 -22.04 57.51 -6.74
C ALA A 113 -20.81 56.91 -7.43
N GLU A 114 -19.94 57.82 -7.88
CA GLU A 114 -18.47 57.78 -7.78
C GLU A 114 -17.76 56.41 -7.67
N SER A 115 -17.15 56.01 -8.78
CA SER A 115 -15.69 55.80 -8.91
C SER A 115 -14.94 55.13 -7.74
N HIS A 116 -15.33 53.90 -7.35
CA HIS A 116 -14.38 52.99 -6.72
C HIS A 116 -13.46 52.37 -7.79
N ALA A 117 -12.37 53.07 -8.07
CA ALA A 117 -11.23 52.55 -8.80
C ALA A 117 -10.79 51.21 -8.19
N GLU A 118 -11.00 50.14 -8.97
CA GLU A 118 -10.50 48.81 -8.72
C GLU A 118 -8.98 48.87 -8.56
N SER A 119 -8.50 48.93 -7.32
CA SER A 119 -7.10 48.68 -7.04
C SER A 119 -6.82 47.25 -7.51
N SER A 120 -6.10 47.10 -8.62
CA SER A 120 -5.52 45.85 -9.07
C SER A 120 -4.50 45.39 -8.04
N GLN A 121 -4.99 44.83 -6.92
CA GLN A 121 -4.14 44.22 -5.90
C GLN A 121 -3.47 43.02 -6.56
N ALA A 122 -2.18 43.20 -6.88
CA ALA A 122 -1.33 42.18 -7.45
C ALA A 122 -1.50 40.88 -6.65
N LEU A 123 -1.79 39.79 -7.37
CA LEU A 123 -1.95 38.47 -6.75
C LEU A 123 -0.71 38.16 -5.91
N PRO A 124 -0.86 37.63 -4.68
CA PRO A 124 0.28 37.33 -3.82
C PRO A 124 1.22 36.37 -4.54
N ALA A 125 2.52 36.70 -4.57
CA ALA A 125 3.54 35.89 -5.22
C ALA A 125 3.49 34.45 -4.71
N ARG A 126 3.66 33.47 -5.61
CA ARG A 126 3.68 32.06 -5.23
C ARG A 126 4.89 31.80 -4.32
N PRO A 127 4.73 31.08 -3.20
CA PRO A 127 5.85 30.77 -2.33
C PRO A 127 6.89 29.94 -3.08
N VAL A 128 8.16 30.28 -2.91
CA VAL A 128 9.30 29.56 -3.49
C VAL A 128 9.49 28.24 -2.71
N PRO A 129 9.65 27.09 -3.37
CA PRO A 129 9.87 25.82 -2.68
C PRO A 129 11.26 25.81 -2.00
N PRO A 130 11.35 25.35 -0.74
CA PRO A 130 12.63 25.23 -0.05
C PRO A 130 13.49 24.12 -0.68
N SER A 131 14.81 24.28 -0.67
CA SER A 131 15.77 23.31 -1.22
C SER A 131 15.63 21.91 -0.62
N HIS A 132 15.33 21.82 0.68
CA HIS A 132 15.13 20.55 1.40
C HIS A 132 13.98 19.71 0.84
N LEU A 133 12.96 20.33 0.23
CA LEU A 133 11.84 19.63 -0.38
C LEU A 133 12.27 18.74 -1.56
N ALA A 134 13.43 19.02 -2.18
CA ALA A 134 13.99 18.17 -3.23
C ALA A 134 14.47 16.80 -2.72
N TYR A 135 14.69 16.62 -1.41
CA TYR A 135 15.18 15.38 -0.82
C TYR A 135 14.08 14.55 -0.16
N VAL A 136 12.86 15.10 -0.02
CA VAL A 136 11.75 14.51 0.71
C VAL A 136 10.55 14.31 -0.20
N VAL A 137 9.96 13.13 -0.17
CA VAL A 137 8.76 12.76 -0.92
C VAL A 137 7.62 12.57 0.06
N LEU A 138 6.55 13.36 -0.07
CA LEU A 138 5.43 13.34 0.87
C LEU A 138 4.19 12.72 0.22
N GLY A 139 3.62 11.71 0.87
CA GLY A 139 2.39 11.05 0.47
C GLY A 139 2.59 9.71 -0.24
N ILE A 140 1.56 8.86 -0.18
CA ILE A 140 1.59 7.48 -0.69
C ILE A 140 1.82 7.47 -2.21
N ASN A 141 1.02 8.23 -2.96
CA ASN A 141 1.08 8.19 -4.43
C ASN A 141 2.41 8.68 -4.97
N GLU A 142 2.98 9.74 -4.40
CA GLU A 142 4.29 10.23 -4.83
C GLU A 142 5.40 9.27 -4.45
N THR A 143 5.32 8.63 -3.27
CA THR A 143 6.27 7.58 -2.89
C THR A 143 6.20 6.38 -3.84
N ILE A 144 5.00 5.93 -4.22
CA ILE A 144 4.82 4.81 -5.16
C ILE A 144 5.34 5.17 -6.56
N LYS A 145 4.98 6.35 -7.09
CA LYS A 145 5.50 6.81 -8.39
C LYS A 145 7.02 6.85 -8.41
N GLU A 146 7.62 7.32 -7.33
CA GLU A 146 9.08 7.39 -7.22
C GLU A 146 9.72 6.00 -7.10
N LEU A 147 9.08 5.07 -6.37
CA LEU A 147 9.49 3.65 -6.36
C LEU A 147 9.41 3.03 -7.75
N GLU A 148 8.31 3.26 -8.49
CA GLU A 148 8.11 2.76 -9.85
C GLU A 148 9.19 3.29 -10.81
N ARG A 149 9.44 4.60 -10.79
CA ARG A 149 10.55 5.21 -11.56
C ARG A 149 11.90 4.60 -11.23
N ASN A 150 12.18 4.40 -9.94
CA ASN A 150 13.43 3.81 -9.47
C ASN A 150 13.58 2.34 -9.91
N ILE A 151 12.48 1.58 -9.89
CA ILE A 151 12.42 0.20 -10.36
C ILE A 151 12.65 0.15 -11.87
N ASP A 152 11.99 0.99 -12.66
CA ASP A 152 12.10 0.97 -14.12
C ASP A 152 13.48 1.44 -14.59
N SER A 153 14.04 2.49 -13.96
CA SER A 153 15.43 2.91 -14.16
C SER A 153 16.42 1.77 -13.88
N LEU A 154 16.18 1.00 -12.82
CA LEU A 154 17.05 -0.13 -12.46
C LEU A 154 16.89 -1.33 -13.40
N LYS A 155 15.66 -1.66 -13.83
CA LYS A 155 15.39 -2.68 -14.84
C LYS A 155 16.11 -2.35 -16.15
N LEU A 156 15.99 -1.12 -16.62
CA LEU A 156 16.67 -0.65 -17.83
C LEU A 156 18.18 -0.85 -17.73
N ARG A 157 18.78 -0.43 -16.60
CA ARG A 157 20.23 -0.62 -16.36
C ARG A 157 20.63 -2.09 -16.30
N LEU A 158 19.83 -2.95 -15.66
CA LEU A 158 20.09 -4.40 -15.62
C LEU A 158 20.08 -5.01 -17.03
N THR A 159 19.13 -4.62 -17.89
CA THR A 159 19.09 -5.04 -19.29
C THR A 159 20.36 -4.59 -20.04
N MET A 160 20.78 -3.33 -19.87
CA MET A 160 22.00 -2.81 -20.50
C MET A 160 23.26 -3.57 -20.05
N ILE A 161 23.34 -3.91 -18.76
CA ILE A 161 24.44 -4.73 -18.21
C ILE A 161 24.42 -6.14 -18.81
N ALA A 162 23.25 -6.77 -18.89
CA ALA A 162 23.10 -8.09 -19.46
C ALA A 162 23.52 -8.12 -20.95
N ASP A 163 23.10 -7.11 -21.72
CA ASP A 163 23.47 -6.98 -23.13
C ASP A 163 24.98 -6.73 -23.29
N ALA A 164 25.59 -5.88 -22.44
CA ALA A 164 27.04 -5.65 -22.44
C ALA A 164 27.84 -6.93 -22.12
N LEU A 165 27.32 -7.81 -21.28
CA LEU A 165 27.91 -9.11 -20.97
C LEU A 165 27.76 -10.11 -22.12
N ASN A 166 26.68 -10.02 -22.90
CA ASN A 166 26.43 -10.90 -24.05
C ASN A 166 27.14 -10.43 -25.34
N ALA A 167 27.38 -9.12 -25.49
CA ALA A 167 27.99 -8.48 -26.66
C ALA A 167 29.47 -8.83 -26.90
N THR A 168 30.01 -9.86 -26.24
CA THR A 168 31.24 -10.55 -26.68
C THR A 168 31.18 -11.10 -28.11
N HIS A 169 30.00 -11.11 -28.75
CA HIS A 169 29.83 -11.35 -30.18
C HIS A 169 29.42 -10.05 -30.91
N THR A 170 30.42 -9.24 -31.28
CA THR A 170 30.46 -8.26 -32.41
C THR A 170 29.33 -7.25 -32.64
N SER A 171 28.33 -7.11 -31.77
CA SER A 171 27.29 -6.09 -31.95
C SER A 171 27.74 -4.77 -31.33
N THR A 172 28.02 -3.79 -32.20
CA THR A 172 28.15 -2.39 -31.84
C THR A 172 26.88 -1.97 -31.09
N MET A 173 27.02 -1.63 -29.81
CA MET A 173 25.94 -1.10 -28.99
C MET A 173 25.27 0.06 -29.76
N PRO A 174 23.97 0.00 -30.08
CA PRO A 174 23.29 1.11 -30.72
C PRO A 174 23.26 2.28 -29.74
N THR A 175 24.11 3.28 -29.98
CA THR A 175 24.25 4.50 -29.18
C THR A 175 23.02 5.40 -29.17
N SER A 176 21.94 5.00 -29.83
CA SER A 176 20.74 5.82 -29.95
C SER A 176 19.54 5.00 -30.42
N GLY A 177 18.61 4.70 -29.50
CA GLY A 177 17.26 4.27 -29.85
C GLY A 177 16.99 2.81 -29.52
N LEU A 178 16.54 2.54 -28.29
CA LEU A 178 16.08 1.22 -27.88
C LEU A 178 14.78 0.77 -28.58
N LEU A 179 14.12 1.64 -29.36
CA LEU A 179 12.98 1.30 -30.21
C LEU A 179 12.93 2.25 -31.44
N PRO A 180 12.96 1.74 -32.69
CA PRO A 180 12.91 2.57 -33.92
C PRO A 180 11.62 3.40 -34.10
N THR A 181 10.58 3.17 -33.30
CA THR A 181 9.24 3.75 -33.50
C THR A 181 8.73 4.59 -32.33
N ALA A 182 9.48 4.73 -31.24
CA ALA A 182 9.04 5.54 -30.12
C ALA A 182 9.27 7.04 -30.43
N PRO A 183 8.22 7.88 -30.49
CA PRO A 183 8.39 9.32 -30.68
C PRO A 183 9.28 9.85 -29.55
N ARG A 184 10.33 10.61 -29.93
CA ARG A 184 11.22 11.30 -29.00
C ARG A 184 10.38 12.28 -28.19
N SER A 185 9.95 11.88 -27.01
CA SER A 185 9.49 12.84 -26.01
C SER A 185 10.71 13.68 -25.62
N PRO A 186 10.58 15.02 -25.60
CA PRO A 186 11.67 15.88 -25.17
C PRO A 186 12.02 15.46 -23.75
N SER A 187 13.18 14.85 -23.58
CA SER A 187 13.67 14.42 -22.29
C SER A 187 14.03 15.71 -21.56
N PRO A 188 13.29 16.14 -20.54
CA PRO A 188 13.79 17.24 -19.74
C PRO A 188 15.06 16.71 -19.06
N ASP A 189 16.13 17.50 -19.10
CA ASP A 189 17.35 17.32 -18.29
C ASP A 189 17.02 17.50 -16.79
N ILE A 190 16.05 16.74 -16.29
CA ILE A 190 15.77 16.61 -14.87
C ILE A 190 16.95 15.80 -14.37
N ALA A 191 17.94 16.50 -13.83
CA ALA A 191 19.03 15.94 -13.05
C ALA A 191 18.47 14.75 -12.26
N GLU A 192 18.91 13.54 -12.62
CA GLU A 192 18.32 12.29 -12.16
C GLU A 192 18.28 12.34 -10.64
N ALA A 193 17.08 12.50 -10.08
CA ALA A 193 16.93 12.65 -8.65
C ALA A 193 17.50 11.41 -7.97
N ALA A 194 18.23 11.62 -6.86
CA ALA A 194 18.77 10.50 -6.11
C ALA A 194 17.65 9.52 -5.69
N PRO A 195 17.92 8.21 -5.70
CA PRO A 195 16.91 7.21 -5.36
C PRO A 195 16.43 7.37 -3.92
N LEU A 196 15.25 6.84 -3.63
CA LEU A 196 14.77 6.71 -2.26
C LEU A 196 15.72 5.80 -1.47
N GLY A 197 16.04 6.18 -0.24
CA GLY A 197 16.80 5.35 0.70
C GLY A 197 15.94 4.88 1.87
N TRP A 198 15.02 5.73 2.35
CA TRP A 198 14.18 5.44 3.51
C TRP A 198 12.72 5.76 3.22
N ILE A 199 11.82 4.95 3.76
CA ILE A 199 10.38 5.17 3.71
C ILE A 199 9.79 5.00 5.11
N VAL A 200 9.17 6.05 5.64
CA VAL A 200 8.58 6.10 6.98
C VAL A 200 7.05 6.10 6.86
N VAL A 201 6.38 5.18 7.54
CA VAL A 201 4.92 4.97 7.43
C VAL A 201 4.28 4.85 8.82
N PRO A 202 3.31 5.70 9.21
CA PRO A 202 2.53 5.56 10.44
C PRO A 202 1.47 4.45 10.29
N LEU A 203 1.91 3.19 10.33
CA LEU A 203 1.12 2.02 9.92
C LEU A 203 -0.17 1.84 10.73
N LEU A 204 -0.17 2.19 12.02
CA LEU A 204 -1.33 1.98 12.89
C LEU A 204 -2.39 3.09 12.76
N SER A 205 -1.99 4.31 12.36
CA SER A 205 -2.93 5.44 12.17
C SER A 205 -3.75 5.36 10.89
N ILE A 206 -3.25 4.65 9.87
CA ILE A 206 -3.86 4.66 8.53
C ILE A 206 -5.04 3.69 8.47
N SER A 207 -6.23 4.24 8.23
CA SER A 207 -7.45 3.48 7.97
C SER A 207 -8.04 3.83 6.59
N PRO A 208 -8.22 2.84 5.68
CA PRO A 208 -7.88 1.42 5.82
C PRO A 208 -6.40 1.12 5.55
N ARG A 209 -5.84 0.11 6.23
CA ARG A 209 -4.44 -0.34 6.05
C ARG A 209 -4.13 -0.87 4.64
N SER A 210 -5.14 -1.21 3.85
CA SER A 210 -4.99 -1.64 2.46
C SER A 210 -4.34 -0.58 1.57
N LEU A 211 -4.46 0.72 1.92
CA LEU A 211 -3.85 1.81 1.16
C LEU A 211 -2.32 1.77 1.14
N VAL A 212 -1.70 1.28 2.21
CA VAL A 212 -0.24 1.19 2.33
C VAL A 212 0.31 -0.21 2.15
N SER A 213 -0.57 -1.22 2.07
CA SER A 213 -0.19 -2.62 1.89
C SER A 213 0.72 -2.91 0.68
N PRO A 214 0.66 -2.17 -0.45
CA PRO A 214 1.57 -2.40 -1.56
C PRO A 214 3.01 -1.93 -1.33
N ILE A 215 3.25 -0.95 -0.44
CA ILE A 215 4.56 -0.30 -0.27
C ILE A 215 5.68 -1.33 0.04
N PRO A 216 5.52 -2.26 1.00
CA PRO A 216 6.50 -3.32 1.24
C PRO A 216 6.87 -4.11 -0.03
N GLN A 217 5.88 -4.38 -0.89
CA GLN A 217 6.06 -5.17 -2.12
C GLN A 217 6.90 -4.43 -3.16
N TYR A 218 6.65 -3.14 -3.34
CA TYR A 218 7.47 -2.30 -4.22
C TYR A 218 8.90 -2.18 -3.70
N CYS A 219 9.07 -1.99 -2.39
CA CYS A 219 10.40 -1.93 -1.77
C CYS A 219 11.16 -3.26 -1.94
N ALA A 220 10.50 -4.40 -1.70
CA ALA A 220 11.07 -5.71 -1.92
C ALA A 220 11.48 -5.93 -3.38
N THR A 221 10.67 -5.46 -4.34
CA THR A 221 10.98 -5.56 -5.77
C THR A 221 12.22 -4.74 -6.11
N TYR A 222 12.28 -3.49 -5.65
CA TYR A 222 13.46 -2.64 -5.83
C TYR A 222 14.71 -3.28 -5.21
N ASN A 223 14.64 -3.73 -3.96
CA ASN A 223 15.76 -4.33 -3.24
C ASN A 223 16.27 -5.62 -3.91
N SER A 224 15.37 -6.46 -4.42
CA SER A 224 15.76 -7.63 -5.22
C SER A 224 16.53 -7.25 -6.49
N LEU A 225 16.11 -6.19 -7.18
CA LEU A 225 16.83 -5.67 -8.36
C LEU A 225 18.18 -5.05 -7.99
N VAL A 226 18.29 -4.36 -6.84
CA VAL A 226 19.57 -3.81 -6.35
C VAL A 226 20.54 -4.94 -6.03
N TYR A 227 20.06 -6.01 -5.39
CA TYR A 227 20.86 -7.21 -5.15
C TYR A 227 21.33 -7.84 -6.46
N GLN A 228 20.45 -8.01 -7.45
CA GLN A 228 20.82 -8.52 -8.77
C GLN A 228 21.86 -7.63 -9.44
N TRP A 229 21.69 -6.30 -9.38
CA TRP A 229 22.63 -5.34 -9.93
C TRP A 229 24.01 -5.46 -9.26
N SER A 230 24.06 -5.63 -7.93
CA SER A 230 25.32 -5.85 -7.20
C SER A 230 26.03 -7.14 -7.64
N GLN A 231 25.29 -8.24 -7.83
CA GLN A 231 25.86 -9.51 -8.27
C GLN A 231 26.35 -9.44 -9.72
N LEU A 232 25.57 -8.86 -10.63
CA LEU A 232 26.00 -8.62 -12.00
C LEU A 232 27.19 -7.67 -12.06
N GLY A 233 27.23 -6.66 -11.19
CA GLY A 233 28.35 -5.74 -11.07
C GLY A 233 29.67 -6.44 -10.78
N LYS A 234 29.66 -7.46 -9.91
CA LYS A 234 30.85 -8.31 -9.66
C LYS A 234 31.25 -9.05 -10.93
N THR A 235 30.30 -9.68 -11.61
CA THR A 235 30.55 -10.42 -12.87
C THR A 235 31.11 -9.50 -13.96
N VAL A 236 30.54 -8.31 -14.13
CA VAL A 236 31.02 -7.27 -15.06
C VAL A 236 32.45 -6.89 -14.76
N ARG A 237 32.77 -6.58 -13.48
CA ARG A 237 34.14 -6.22 -13.08
C ARG A 237 35.15 -7.33 -13.38
N THR A 238 34.74 -8.60 -13.31
CA THR A 238 35.62 -9.73 -13.65
C THR A 238 35.74 -10.02 -15.15
N ARG A 239 34.73 -9.70 -15.96
CA ARG A 239 34.66 -10.09 -17.39
C ARG A 239 34.94 -8.95 -18.36
N LEU A 240 34.67 -7.70 -17.98
CA LEU A 240 34.80 -6.52 -18.83
C LEU A 240 35.97 -5.64 -18.38
N LYS A 241 36.66 -5.06 -19.36
CA LYS A 241 37.72 -4.06 -19.13
C LYS A 241 37.16 -2.81 -18.43
N GLN A 242 38.01 -2.14 -17.65
CA GLN A 242 37.65 -0.98 -16.83
C GLN A 242 36.99 0.16 -17.62
N ASP A 243 37.40 0.38 -18.87
CA ASP A 243 36.83 1.41 -19.75
C ASP A 243 35.34 1.21 -20.02
N LYS A 244 34.84 -0.03 -19.90
CA LYS A 244 33.44 -0.40 -20.14
C LYS A 244 32.61 -0.44 -18.86
N TRP A 245 33.16 -0.07 -17.70
CA TRP A 245 32.43 -0.09 -16.42
C TRP A 245 31.40 1.04 -16.31
N GLY A 246 31.40 2.01 -17.21
CA GLY A 246 30.40 3.07 -17.27
C GLY A 246 28.96 2.57 -17.32
N VAL A 247 28.74 1.34 -17.83
CA VAL A 247 27.41 0.69 -17.89
C VAL A 247 26.84 0.38 -16.50
N LEU A 248 27.69 0.21 -15.47
CA LEU A 248 27.22 -0.06 -14.11
C LEU A 248 26.47 1.13 -13.51
N GLY A 249 26.90 2.35 -13.82
CA GLY A 249 26.41 3.57 -13.17
C GLY A 249 26.77 3.64 -11.68
N TYR A 250 26.08 4.53 -10.95
CA TYR A 250 26.28 4.73 -9.52
C TYR A 250 25.80 3.55 -8.68
N GLU A 251 26.52 3.29 -7.59
CA GLU A 251 26.10 2.32 -6.57
C GLU A 251 24.76 2.74 -5.97
N ARG A 252 23.84 1.78 -5.86
CA ARG A 252 22.51 2.00 -5.32
C ARG A 252 22.37 1.28 -3.99
N GLU A 253 21.80 1.98 -3.02
CA GLU A 253 21.49 1.40 -1.73
C GLU A 253 20.10 0.78 -1.72
N GLU A 254 19.91 -0.21 -0.85
CA GLU A 254 18.61 -0.82 -0.62
C GLU A 254 17.70 0.12 0.17
N ILE A 255 16.42 0.15 -0.20
CA ILE A 255 15.40 0.93 0.48
C ILE A 255 15.03 0.26 1.79
N ARG A 256 15.07 1.03 2.88
CA ARG A 256 14.61 0.60 4.21
C ARG A 256 13.28 1.23 4.55
N MET A 257 12.42 0.43 5.17
CA MET A 257 11.07 0.84 5.52
C MET A 257 10.90 0.85 7.04
N VAL A 258 10.40 1.95 7.56
CA VAL A 258 10.23 2.19 9.00
C VAL A 258 8.73 2.32 9.30
N PRO A 259 8.07 1.24 9.73
CA PRO A 259 6.72 1.32 10.26
C PRO A 259 6.75 1.94 11.64
N LEU A 260 5.99 3.01 11.80
CA LEU A 260 5.72 3.67 13.06
C LEU A 260 4.31 3.30 13.54
N GLY A 261 4.07 3.51 14.84
CA GLY A 261 2.78 3.29 15.49
C GLY A 261 1.72 4.32 15.12
N ASP A 262 0.92 4.73 16.11
CA ASP A 262 -0.16 5.70 15.91
C ASP A 262 0.36 7.14 15.99
N VAL A 263 1.10 7.59 14.96
CA VAL A 263 1.82 8.87 14.94
C VAL A 263 1.54 9.72 13.69
N GLU A 264 0.46 9.45 12.95
CA GLU A 264 0.08 10.25 11.75
C GLU A 264 -0.03 11.74 12.07
N ALA A 265 -0.65 12.10 13.20
CA ALA A 265 -0.89 13.49 13.56
C ALA A 265 0.42 14.26 13.79
N ASP A 266 1.39 13.64 14.47
CA ASP A 266 2.69 14.25 14.74
C ASP A 266 3.51 14.41 13.46
N MET A 267 3.54 13.36 12.62
CA MET A 267 4.20 13.43 11.31
C MET A 267 3.58 14.50 10.39
N ALA A 268 2.24 14.59 10.37
CA ALA A 268 1.52 15.58 9.58
C ALA A 268 1.83 16.99 10.07
N LYS A 269 1.89 17.20 11.40
CA LYS A 269 2.28 18.47 12.01
C LYS A 269 3.70 18.89 11.62
N ILE A 270 4.67 17.97 11.69
CA ILE A 270 6.06 18.23 11.28
C ILE A 270 6.15 18.65 9.80
N ALA A 271 5.35 18.04 8.92
CA ALA A 271 5.34 18.39 7.50
C ALA A 271 4.42 19.59 7.15
N GLY A 272 3.72 20.18 8.12
CA GLY A 272 2.73 21.25 7.87
C GLY A 272 1.53 20.80 7.02
N LEU A 273 1.21 19.52 7.05
CA LEU A 273 0.10 18.91 6.32
C LEU A 273 -1.02 18.55 7.27
N ARG A 274 -2.26 18.48 6.75
CA ARG A 274 -3.41 18.05 7.55
C ARG A 274 -3.35 16.56 7.89
N ARG A 275 -2.84 15.75 6.94
CA ARG A 275 -2.72 14.30 7.03
C ARG A 275 -1.48 13.89 6.25
N LEU A 276 -0.76 12.89 6.76
CA LEU A 276 0.46 12.39 6.12
C LEU A 276 0.59 10.89 6.38
N ALA A 277 0.48 10.12 5.30
CA ALA A 277 0.46 8.65 5.38
C ALA A 277 1.80 8.00 5.01
N CYS A 278 2.73 8.74 4.42
CA CYS A 278 4.03 8.20 4.00
C CYS A 278 5.03 9.34 3.78
N ILE A 279 6.27 9.15 4.22
CA ILE A 279 7.41 10.02 3.94
C ILE A 279 8.50 9.17 3.29
N GLY A 280 8.90 9.49 2.07
CA GLY A 280 10.11 8.98 1.43
C GLY A 280 11.26 9.96 1.63
N ILE A 281 12.44 9.46 1.96
CA ILE A 281 13.66 10.25 2.09
C ILE A 281 14.66 9.72 1.07
N ARG A 282 15.19 10.61 0.25
CA ARG A 282 16.19 10.29 -0.78
C ARG A 282 17.57 10.05 -0.16
N ALA A 283 18.36 9.20 -0.80
CA ALA A 283 19.72 8.88 -0.35
C ALA A 283 20.65 10.11 -0.33
N SER A 284 20.37 11.13 -1.14
CA SER A 284 21.13 12.39 -1.15
C SER A 284 20.80 13.35 0.00
N HIS A 285 19.86 12.99 0.89
CA HIS A 285 19.53 13.83 2.04
C HIS A 285 20.75 13.97 2.98
N PRO A 286 21.14 15.20 3.41
CA PRO A 286 22.34 15.42 4.22
C PRO A 286 22.30 14.66 5.55
N ASP A 287 21.16 14.67 6.22
CA ASP A 287 20.97 13.99 7.52
C ASP A 287 20.52 12.53 7.42
N SER A 288 20.56 11.93 6.22
CA SER A 288 20.21 10.51 6.05
C SER A 288 21.03 9.60 6.96
N LYS A 289 22.32 9.94 7.17
CA LYS A 289 23.26 9.21 8.04
C LYS A 289 22.70 8.96 9.45
N MET A 290 21.95 9.92 10.01
CA MET A 290 21.32 9.77 11.33
C MET A 290 20.38 8.56 11.38
N LEU A 291 19.65 8.28 10.30
CA LEU A 291 18.82 7.07 10.21
C LEU A 291 19.65 5.80 10.07
N HIS A 292 20.79 5.86 9.40
CA HIS A 292 21.71 4.71 9.32
C HIS A 292 22.29 4.34 10.69
N ASP A 293 22.60 5.34 11.51
CA ASP A 293 23.12 5.16 12.87
C ASP A 293 22.04 4.63 13.82
N LEU A 294 20.82 5.16 13.73
CA LEU A 294 19.69 4.72 14.56
C LEU A 294 19.17 3.33 14.17
N LEU A 295 19.17 3.02 12.87
CA LEU A 295 18.58 1.81 12.30
C LEU A 295 19.60 1.11 11.39
N PRO A 296 20.67 0.52 11.95
CA PRO A 296 21.64 -0.23 11.18
C PRO A 296 20.99 -1.44 10.50
N LYS A 297 21.65 -1.95 9.45
CA LYS A 297 21.15 -3.10 8.66
C LYS A 297 20.92 -4.37 9.49
N SER A 298 21.59 -4.48 10.64
CA SER A 298 21.45 -5.58 11.59
C SER A 298 20.11 -5.55 12.35
N ILE A 299 19.55 -4.36 12.57
CA ILE A 299 18.30 -4.17 13.32
C ILE A 299 17.13 -4.10 12.36
N LEU A 300 17.26 -3.30 11.30
CA LEU A 300 16.21 -3.13 10.30
C LEU A 300 16.67 -3.69 8.96
N HIS A 301 16.31 -4.94 8.72
CA HIS A 301 16.54 -5.58 7.43
C HIS A 301 15.65 -4.93 6.36
N PRO A 302 16.22 -4.60 5.18
CA PRO A 302 15.43 -4.16 4.04
C PRO A 302 14.37 -5.20 3.69
N PRO A 303 13.14 -4.79 3.34
CA PRO A 303 12.11 -5.73 2.87
C PRO A 303 12.62 -6.45 1.62
N ARG A 304 12.44 -7.77 1.57
CA ARG A 304 12.85 -8.62 0.46
C ARG A 304 11.75 -9.62 0.14
N HIS A 305 11.68 -10.01 -1.12
CA HIS A 305 10.83 -11.13 -1.53
C HIS A 305 11.38 -12.42 -0.93
N ASN A 306 10.50 -13.33 -0.54
CA ASN A 306 10.89 -14.70 -0.14
C ASN A 306 11.39 -15.53 -1.34
N ILE A 307 11.23 -15.03 -2.58
CA ILE A 307 11.70 -15.64 -3.81
C ILE A 307 12.85 -14.80 -4.36
N THR A 308 13.92 -15.46 -4.76
CA THR A 308 14.97 -14.81 -5.56
C THR A 308 14.47 -14.76 -7.00
N LEU A 309 14.19 -13.56 -7.51
CA LEU A 309 13.80 -13.40 -8.91
C LEU A 309 14.98 -13.80 -9.81
N PRO A 310 14.77 -14.56 -10.90
CA PRO A 310 15.82 -14.81 -11.89
C PRO A 310 16.29 -13.48 -12.50
N PHE A 311 17.54 -13.44 -12.96
CA PHE A 311 18.05 -12.28 -13.67
C PHE A 311 17.16 -12.02 -14.90
N PRO A 312 16.72 -10.77 -15.15
CA PRO A 312 16.09 -10.43 -16.41
C PRO A 312 17.16 -10.52 -17.51
N THR A 313 17.29 -11.67 -18.13
CA THR A 313 18.16 -11.88 -19.28
C THR A 313 17.30 -11.87 -20.54
N SER A 314 17.69 -11.08 -21.53
CA SER A 314 17.09 -11.07 -22.88
C SER A 314 17.15 -12.45 -23.57
N GLY A 315 18.04 -13.34 -23.12
CA GLY A 315 18.21 -14.70 -23.61
C GLY A 315 17.77 -15.80 -22.63
N LEU A 316 16.65 -15.65 -21.93
CA LEU A 316 16.13 -16.72 -21.08
C LEU A 316 15.73 -17.91 -21.98
N LYS A 317 16.66 -18.86 -22.16
CA LYS A 317 16.37 -20.16 -22.77
C LYS A 317 15.46 -20.89 -21.80
N VAL A 318 14.15 -20.78 -22.01
CA VAL A 318 13.18 -21.67 -21.38
C VAL A 318 13.50 -23.05 -21.90
N TYR A 319 14.16 -23.87 -21.09
CA TYR A 319 14.23 -25.30 -21.33
C TYR A 319 12.82 -25.84 -21.09
N THR A 320 11.95 -25.71 -22.10
CA THR A 320 10.75 -26.53 -22.20
C THR A 320 11.26 -27.96 -22.17
N GLY A 321 10.82 -28.75 -21.19
CA GLY A 321 11.29 -30.12 -20.96
C GLY A 321 10.94 -31.12 -22.07
N GLU A 322 10.84 -30.66 -23.32
CA GLU A 322 10.97 -31.48 -24.51
C GLU A 322 12.39 -32.01 -24.56
N ARG A 323 12.60 -33.10 -23.81
CA ARG A 323 13.60 -34.09 -24.14
C ARG A 323 13.37 -34.48 -25.60
N ASN A 324 14.16 -33.88 -26.50
CA ASN A 324 14.42 -34.47 -27.80
C ASN A 324 15.14 -35.80 -27.54
N GLU A 325 14.38 -36.86 -27.28
CA GLU A 325 14.88 -38.22 -27.17
C GLU A 325 15.13 -38.87 -28.54
N ASP A 326 14.81 -38.21 -29.65
CA ASP A 326 15.06 -38.74 -31.00
C ASP A 326 15.99 -37.83 -31.81
N LYS A 327 17.27 -38.22 -31.86
CA LYS A 327 18.10 -38.36 -33.08
C LYS A 327 19.57 -38.64 -32.71
N THR A 328 19.87 -39.94 -32.60
CA THR A 328 21.03 -40.60 -33.23
C THR A 328 21.09 -40.17 -34.71
N ASP A 329 22.18 -39.83 -35.40
CA ASP A 329 23.60 -40.18 -35.32
C ASP A 329 24.42 -38.99 -35.84
N ASP A 330 25.42 -38.51 -35.09
CA ASP A 330 26.45 -37.61 -35.61
C ASP A 330 27.80 -37.87 -34.89
N PRO A 331 28.95 -37.66 -35.58
CA PRO A 331 30.25 -38.28 -35.28
C PRO A 331 30.98 -37.74 -34.03
N PRO A 332 32.03 -38.44 -33.54
CA PRO A 332 32.59 -38.24 -32.20
C PRO A 332 33.31 -36.89 -32.00
N ALA A 333 32.73 -36.09 -31.12
CA ALA A 333 33.38 -35.43 -29.98
C ALA A 333 34.69 -34.65 -30.24
N LYS A 334 34.58 -33.46 -30.87
CA LYS A 334 35.32 -32.31 -30.34
C LYS A 334 34.65 -31.93 -29.02
N LYS A 335 35.35 -32.10 -27.90
CA LYS A 335 34.93 -31.68 -26.55
C LYS A 335 34.58 -30.19 -26.57
N ALA A 336 33.36 -29.86 -26.96
CA ALA A 336 32.78 -28.56 -26.73
C ALA A 336 32.86 -28.37 -25.22
N LYS A 337 33.76 -27.50 -24.76
CA LYS A 337 33.75 -27.02 -23.39
C LYS A 337 32.35 -26.49 -23.17
N THR A 338 31.52 -27.30 -22.52
CA THR A 338 30.22 -26.92 -22.03
C THR A 338 30.50 -25.86 -21.00
N SER A 339 30.63 -24.62 -21.47
CA SER A 339 30.44 -23.42 -20.67
C SER A 339 28.97 -23.41 -20.29
N SER A 340 28.58 -24.38 -19.47
CA SER A 340 27.37 -24.30 -18.69
C SER A 340 27.61 -23.11 -17.77
N LEU A 341 27.19 -21.94 -18.26
CA LEU A 341 27.01 -20.78 -17.41
C LEU A 341 26.23 -21.31 -16.21
N PRO A 342 26.76 -21.14 -14.98
CA PRO A 342 26.10 -21.68 -13.80
C PRO A 342 24.68 -21.16 -13.81
N ILE A 343 23.72 -22.09 -13.97
CA ILE A 343 22.31 -21.77 -13.90
C ILE A 343 22.14 -21.11 -12.53
N PRO A 344 21.68 -19.86 -12.46
CA PRO A 344 21.53 -19.19 -11.18
C PRO A 344 20.62 -20.05 -10.30
N ASN A 345 21.07 -20.40 -9.10
CA ASN A 345 20.31 -21.23 -8.17
C ASN A 345 18.91 -20.62 -7.99
N VAL A 346 17.89 -21.29 -8.50
CA VAL A 346 16.49 -20.88 -8.36
C VAL A 346 16.06 -21.23 -6.94
N HIS A 347 15.91 -20.22 -6.09
CA HIS A 347 15.39 -20.41 -4.74
C HIS A 347 13.86 -20.40 -4.78
N TYR A 348 13.25 -21.56 -4.56
CA TYR A 348 11.80 -21.71 -4.43
C TYR A 348 11.34 -21.18 -3.07
N ALA A 349 10.21 -20.45 -3.02
CA ALA A 349 9.61 -20.07 -1.75
C ALA A 349 8.80 -21.22 -1.14
N PRO A 350 8.88 -21.41 0.19
CA PRO A 350 8.02 -22.37 0.87
C PRO A 350 6.55 -21.94 0.78
N LEU A 351 5.67 -22.91 0.51
CA LEU A 351 4.22 -22.68 0.53
C LEU A 351 3.73 -22.56 1.98
N ALA A 352 3.03 -21.47 2.29
CA ALA A 352 2.45 -21.24 3.61
C ALA A 352 0.94 -21.53 3.59
N VAL A 353 0.49 -22.52 4.36
CA VAL A 353 -0.95 -22.79 4.55
C VAL A 353 -1.35 -22.30 5.95
N LYS A 354 -2.28 -21.34 6.01
CA LYS A 354 -2.80 -20.78 7.27
C LYS A 354 -4.13 -21.43 7.62
N GLY A 355 -4.36 -21.73 8.90
CA GLY A 355 -5.67 -22.15 9.40
C GLY A 355 -6.52 -20.95 9.77
N ILE A 356 -7.67 -20.75 9.12
CA ILE A 356 -8.66 -19.74 9.50
C ILE A 356 -9.77 -20.43 10.30
N THR A 357 -9.99 -20.01 11.53
CA THR A 357 -11.10 -20.47 12.37
C THR A 357 -12.40 -19.84 11.88
N THR A 358 -13.37 -20.68 11.56
CA THR A 358 -14.73 -20.27 11.20
C THR A 358 -15.73 -20.99 12.09
N THR A 359 -16.72 -20.26 12.59
CA THR A 359 -17.82 -20.84 13.37
C THR A 359 -18.89 -21.36 12.43
N VAL A 360 -19.16 -22.67 12.46
CA VAL A 360 -20.26 -23.29 11.73
C VAL A 360 -21.37 -23.61 12.72
N PRO A 361 -22.61 -23.13 12.49
CA PRO A 361 -23.73 -23.50 13.35
C PRO A 361 -23.93 -25.00 13.31
N THR A 362 -23.93 -25.61 14.48
CA THR A 362 -24.01 -27.07 14.66
C THR A 362 -25.35 -27.62 14.18
N ASP A 363 -26.38 -26.77 14.23
CA ASP A 363 -27.73 -27.11 13.80
C ASP A 363 -28.43 -25.86 13.23
N GLY A 364 -28.50 -25.80 11.90
CA GLY A 364 -29.18 -24.70 11.19
C GLY A 364 -30.66 -24.60 11.56
N ASN A 365 -31.29 -25.73 11.91
CA ASN A 365 -32.70 -25.77 12.29
C ASN A 365 -32.91 -25.22 13.70
N ALA A 366 -32.05 -25.56 14.67
CA ALA A 366 -32.13 -24.99 16.02
C ALA A 366 -31.97 -23.46 16.01
N LYS A 367 -31.05 -22.92 15.19
CA LYS A 367 -30.86 -21.46 15.05
C LYS A 367 -32.07 -20.78 14.39
N LYS A 368 -32.66 -21.43 13.39
CA LYS A 368 -33.90 -20.95 12.73
C LYS A 368 -35.09 -20.98 13.69
N GLN A 369 -35.26 -22.05 14.46
CA GLN A 369 -36.33 -22.17 15.47
C GLN A 369 -36.17 -21.13 16.58
N LYS A 370 -34.94 -20.89 17.07
CA LYS A 370 -34.65 -19.83 18.04
C LYS A 370 -34.98 -18.43 17.49
N ARG A 371 -34.56 -18.13 16.26
CA ARG A 371 -34.95 -16.87 15.59
C ARG A 371 -36.47 -16.73 15.47
N LEU A 372 -37.17 -17.81 15.12
CA LEU A 372 -38.63 -17.79 15.06
C LEU A 372 -39.27 -17.60 16.43
N ALA A 373 -38.74 -18.20 17.49
CA ALA A 373 -39.20 -18.02 18.87
C ALA A 373 -38.96 -16.60 19.37
N GLU A 374 -37.80 -16.01 19.08
CA GLU A 374 -37.47 -14.62 19.40
C GLU A 374 -38.40 -13.64 18.65
N VAL A 375 -38.64 -13.87 17.36
CA VAL A 375 -39.59 -13.07 16.57
C VAL A 375 -41.01 -13.22 17.11
N LYS A 376 -41.44 -14.43 17.51
CA LYS A 376 -42.74 -14.66 18.15
C LYS A 376 -42.83 -13.91 19.48
N LYS A 377 -41.80 -13.97 20.33
CA LYS A 377 -41.74 -13.24 21.61
C LYS A 377 -41.84 -11.73 21.40
N ARG A 378 -41.05 -11.18 20.48
CA ARG A 378 -41.08 -9.75 20.14
C ARG A 378 -42.44 -9.31 19.60
N ARG A 379 -43.11 -10.15 18.82
CA ARG A 379 -44.50 -9.88 18.36
C ARG A 379 -45.50 -9.89 19.50
N LEU A 380 -45.35 -10.77 20.49
CA LEU A 380 -46.21 -10.80 21.68
C LEU A 380 -46.00 -9.55 22.54
N GLU A 381 -44.75 -9.17 22.81
CA GLU A 381 -44.42 -7.95 23.55
C GLU A 381 -44.98 -6.68 22.88
N VAL A 382 -44.90 -6.58 21.55
CA VAL A 382 -45.50 -5.47 20.79
C VAL A 382 -47.04 -5.48 20.88
N LYS A 383 -47.66 -6.67 20.86
CA LYS A 383 -49.12 -6.79 21.04
C LYS A 383 -49.55 -6.42 22.46
N GLU A 384 -48.81 -6.84 23.48
CA GLU A 384 -49.08 -6.48 24.88
C GLU A 384 -48.92 -4.98 25.10
N LYS A 385 -47.81 -4.38 24.63
CA LYS A 385 -47.63 -2.92 24.68
C LYS A 385 -48.78 -2.17 24.02
N LYS A 386 -49.21 -2.61 22.84
CA LYS A 386 -50.37 -2.02 22.13
C LYS A 386 -51.69 -2.21 22.89
N LYS A 387 -51.87 -3.33 23.58
CA LYS A 387 -53.05 -3.59 24.42
C LYS A 387 -53.05 -2.70 25.66
N ASP A 388 -51.90 -2.51 26.29
CA ASP A 388 -51.72 -1.63 27.44
C ASP A 388 -51.90 -0.15 27.08
N GLU A 389 -51.41 0.27 25.91
CA GLU A 389 -51.66 1.61 25.36
C GLU A 389 -53.16 1.84 25.15
N ARG A 390 -53.87 0.89 24.52
CA ARG A 390 -55.34 0.97 24.38
C ARG A 390 -56.08 0.98 25.72
N ARG A 391 -55.62 0.21 26.71
CA ARG A 391 -56.22 0.19 28.05
C ARG A 391 -56.01 1.53 28.75
N LYS A 392 -54.82 2.14 28.60
CA LYS A 392 -54.52 3.49 29.11
C LYS A 392 -55.33 4.56 28.38
N GLU A 393 -55.51 4.47 27.07
CA GLU A 393 -56.38 5.38 26.30
C GLU A 393 -57.83 5.28 26.75
N PHE A 394 -58.34 4.06 26.99
CA PHE A 394 -59.69 3.84 27.51
C PHE A 394 -59.87 4.42 28.92
N LEU A 395 -58.90 4.18 29.83
CA LEU A 395 -58.90 4.73 31.20
C LEU A 395 -58.77 6.26 31.24
N LYS A 396 -58.06 6.86 30.28
CA LYS A 396 -57.95 8.32 30.15
C LYS A 396 -59.25 8.98 29.68
N GLY A 397 -60.31 8.22 29.44
CA GLY A 397 -61.65 8.77 29.26
C GLY A 397 -61.79 9.72 28.06
N ILE A 398 -60.94 9.58 27.05
CA ILE A 398 -61.09 10.33 25.79
C ILE A 398 -62.27 9.71 25.03
N LYS A 399 -63.48 10.10 25.43
CA LYS A 399 -64.69 9.89 24.65
C LYS A 399 -64.58 10.75 23.40
N GLY A 400 -64.39 10.08 22.26
CA GLY A 400 -64.79 10.61 20.96
C GLY A 400 -63.69 11.30 20.18
N ASP A 401 -62.99 10.52 19.36
CA ASP A 401 -63.09 10.75 17.92
C ASP A 401 -62.79 9.45 17.18
N LYS A 402 -63.74 9.00 16.36
CA LYS A 402 -63.58 7.77 15.58
C LYS A 402 -62.35 7.95 14.68
N PRO A 403 -61.38 7.02 14.66
CA PRO A 403 -60.23 7.12 13.77
C PRO A 403 -60.75 7.18 12.33
N LYS A 404 -60.51 8.32 11.67
CA LYS A 404 -60.85 8.57 10.27
C LYS A 404 -60.14 7.49 9.45
N VAL A 405 -60.88 6.47 9.00
CA VAL A 405 -60.35 5.38 8.18
C VAL A 405 -59.69 6.03 6.97
N PRO A 406 -58.38 5.85 6.75
CA PRO A 406 -57.75 6.36 5.55
C PRO A 406 -58.39 5.63 4.37
N ARG A 407 -59.21 6.34 3.58
CA ARG A 407 -59.71 5.87 2.29
C ARG A 407 -58.49 5.60 1.41
N HIS A 408 -58.07 4.35 1.33
CA HIS A 408 -57.15 3.89 0.29
C HIS A 408 -57.90 3.97 -1.05
N GLY A 409 -57.71 5.09 -1.75
CA GLY A 409 -58.09 5.20 -3.15
C GLY A 409 -57.30 4.17 -3.98
N PRO A 410 -57.92 3.53 -4.98
CA PRO A 410 -57.23 2.59 -5.85
C PRO A 410 -56.12 3.32 -6.62
N LYS A 411 -54.87 2.92 -6.40
CA LYS A 411 -53.73 3.36 -7.20
C LYS A 411 -53.92 2.83 -8.63
N LYS A 412 -54.31 3.70 -9.56
CA LYS A 412 -54.26 3.41 -11.00
C LYS A 412 -52.80 3.16 -11.38
N GLY A 413 -52.50 1.92 -11.76
CA GLY A 413 -51.21 1.55 -12.31
C GLY A 413 -51.05 2.12 -13.71
N THR A 414 -50.10 3.04 -13.87
CA THR A 414 -49.57 3.42 -15.18
C THR A 414 -48.62 2.32 -15.65
N LYS A 415 -49.13 1.44 -16.53
CA LYS A 415 -48.28 0.60 -17.39
C LYS A 415 -47.58 1.54 -18.38
N LYS A 416 -46.26 1.65 -18.30
CA LYS A 416 -45.44 2.11 -19.42
C LYS A 416 -45.06 0.89 -20.26
N ALA A 417 -45.30 1.01 -21.56
CA ALA A 417 -44.81 0.13 -22.61
C ALA A 417 -43.32 0.37 -22.84
#